data_AF-A0A3Q4AJ71-F1
#
_entry.id   AF-A0A3Q4AJ71-F1
#
_cell.length_a   1.000
_cell.length_b   1.000
_cell.length_c   1.000
_cell.angle_alpha   90.00
_cell.angle_beta   90.00
_cell.angle_gamma   90.00
#
_symmetry.space_group_name_H-M   'P 1'
#
loop_
_entity.id
_entity.type
_entity.pdbx_description
1 polymer ?
#
loop_
_entity_poly.entity_id
_entity_poly.type
_entity_poly.pdbx_seq_one_letter_code
_entity_poly.pdbx_strand_id
1 'polypeptide(L)'
;TRVFLSQSVILWSAMQVHGFVTSYNTNEEWVARAVGDACIRLHLADEQVCRSITELFRDDFIRALQESLLWPSEACGVLVGPSCGKFDIYAPWNITLPKVPKPPVTPPTPPKPGSPQSRILFLTDIHWDQEYEAGSSADCKEPLCCRKDSGFPSWRRREAGYWGTYGKCDLPLRTVKNLLENAALAGPWDWVYWTGDIPAHNIWSQTRNQQLTELKVISRLIHKYLGPDVIVYPAIGNHESTPVNSFPPPFVHGNRSSSWLYSAMAEEWSPWLSVQALKTLRRGGFYTMEIQPGLRVVSLNMNFCSRENFWLMVNSTDPADQLQWLVTVLQASEDKGEKVHIVGHIPPGLCLSSWSWNYYHIINRYESTITGQFFGHTHLDEFQMFYDEPTMTRPLGVAFIAPSVTTYINLNPAQPSCLRLELCWYVVY
;
A
#
# COMPACT_ATOMS: atom_id res chain seq x y z
N THR A 1 24.44 -48.97 12.90
CA THR A 1 23.19 -49.02 12.12
C THR A 1 22.72 -47.60 11.86
N ARG A 2 23.08 -47.02 10.71
CA ARG A 2 22.54 -45.72 10.29
C ARG A 2 21.11 -45.98 9.80
N VAL A 3 20.11 -45.53 10.56
CA VAL A 3 18.73 -45.56 10.12
C VAL A 3 18.61 -44.52 8.99
N PHE A 4 18.72 -44.97 7.75
CA PHE A 4 18.26 -44.19 6.60
C PHE A 4 16.73 -44.20 6.67
N LEU A 5 16.15 -43.23 7.35
CA LEU A 5 14.75 -42.89 7.12
C LEU A 5 14.63 -42.50 5.64
N SER A 6 13.73 -43.16 4.90
CA SER A 6 13.50 -42.76 3.51
C SER A 6 12.96 -41.33 3.49
N GLN A 7 13.34 -40.54 2.49
CA GLN A 7 12.92 -39.13 2.38
C GLN A 7 11.39 -38.98 2.38
N SER A 8 10.68 -39.98 1.84
CA SER A 8 9.23 -40.08 1.89
C SER A 8 8.68 -40.20 3.32
N VAL A 9 9.38 -40.91 4.22
CA VAL A 9 9.01 -40.99 5.64
C VAL A 9 9.29 -39.66 6.34
N ILE A 10 10.36 -38.95 5.99
CA ILE A 10 10.67 -37.62 6.56
C ILE A 10 9.58 -36.61 6.19
N LEU A 11 9.18 -36.54 4.92
CA LEU A 11 8.08 -35.67 4.48
C LEU A 11 6.76 -36.05 5.15
N TRP A 12 6.43 -37.34 5.22
CA TRP A 12 5.21 -37.82 5.87
C TRP A 12 5.17 -37.49 7.36
N SER A 13 6.27 -37.69 8.09
CA SER A 13 6.39 -37.27 9.49
C SER A 13 6.30 -35.76 9.65
N ALA A 14 6.90 -34.97 8.75
CA ALA A 14 6.77 -33.51 8.75
C ALA A 14 5.32 -33.07 8.54
N MET A 15 4.57 -33.74 7.65
CA MET A 15 3.14 -33.48 7.45
C MET A 15 2.31 -33.78 8.70
N GLN A 16 2.61 -34.88 9.42
CA GLN A 16 1.92 -35.21 10.67
C GLN A 16 2.23 -34.21 11.79
N VAL A 17 3.51 -33.83 11.95
CA VAL A 17 3.93 -32.82 12.93
C VAL A 17 3.29 -31.47 12.60
N HIS A 18 3.29 -31.06 11.33
CA HIS A 18 2.62 -29.84 10.89
C HIS A 18 1.14 -29.85 11.27
N GLY A 19 0.39 -30.92 10.92
CA GLY A 19 -1.02 -31.06 11.29
C GLY A 19 -1.27 -30.97 12.80
N PHE A 20 -0.38 -31.53 13.61
CA PHE A 20 -0.46 -31.44 15.07
C PHE A 20 -0.18 -30.00 15.58
N VAL A 21 0.87 -29.35 15.06
CA VAL A 21 1.25 -27.98 15.46
C VAL A 21 0.17 -26.96 15.07
N THR A 22 -0.50 -27.15 13.93
CA THR A 22 -1.55 -26.24 13.43
C THR A 22 -2.91 -26.38 14.14
N SER A 23 -3.10 -27.38 15.01
CA SER A 23 -4.43 -27.71 15.54
C SER A 23 -4.75 -27.13 16.94
N TYR A 24 -3.80 -26.44 17.59
CA TYR A 24 -3.98 -25.96 18.97
C TYR A 24 -3.72 -24.45 19.15
N ASN A 25 -4.78 -23.67 19.40
CA ASN A 25 -4.70 -22.24 19.75
C ASN A 25 -3.77 -21.93 20.93
N THR A 26 -3.64 -22.86 21.88
CA THR A 26 -2.76 -22.70 23.05
C THR A 26 -1.28 -22.56 22.68
N ASN A 27 -0.88 -23.10 21.52
CA ASN A 27 0.49 -22.98 21.03
C ASN A 27 0.77 -21.58 20.47
N GLU A 28 -0.22 -20.98 19.80
CA GLU A 28 -0.10 -19.63 19.23
C GLU A 28 0.05 -18.57 20.33
N GLU A 29 -0.73 -18.68 21.41
CA GLU A 29 -0.59 -17.82 22.58
C GLU A 29 0.81 -17.89 23.20
N TRP A 30 1.37 -19.10 23.31
CA TRP A 30 2.70 -19.30 23.88
C TRP A 30 3.78 -18.68 22.98
N VAL A 31 3.68 -18.84 21.67
CA VAL A 31 4.58 -18.21 20.69
C VAL A 31 4.52 -16.68 20.81
N ALA A 32 3.33 -16.08 20.81
CA ALA A 32 3.19 -14.63 20.97
C ALA A 32 3.80 -14.12 22.28
N ARG A 33 3.57 -14.83 23.40
CA ARG A 33 4.18 -14.48 24.70
C ARG A 33 5.70 -14.55 24.66
N ALA A 34 6.27 -15.60 24.06
CA ALA A 34 7.72 -15.77 23.94
C ALA A 34 8.36 -14.68 23.05
N VAL A 35 7.72 -14.32 21.94
CA VAL A 35 8.16 -13.22 21.07
C VAL A 35 8.04 -11.88 21.80
N GLY A 36 6.96 -11.66 22.56
CA GLY A 36 6.79 -10.47 23.40
C GLY A 36 7.89 -10.35 24.46
N ASP A 37 8.24 -11.45 25.14
CA ASP A 37 9.34 -11.50 26.11
C ASP A 37 10.68 -11.17 25.44
N ALA A 38 10.92 -11.70 24.24
CA ALA A 38 12.13 -11.40 23.47
C ALA A 38 12.19 -9.92 23.09
N CYS A 39 11.09 -9.33 22.61
CA CYS A 39 10.98 -7.91 22.28
C CYS A 39 11.36 -7.01 23.49
N ILE A 40 10.87 -7.35 24.68
CA ILE A 40 11.16 -6.63 25.93
C ILE A 40 12.64 -6.77 26.30
N ARG A 41 13.17 -8.00 26.31
CA ARG A 41 14.56 -8.28 26.71
C ARG A 41 15.59 -7.68 25.75
N LEU A 42 15.24 -7.56 24.47
CA LEU A 42 16.07 -6.96 23.43
C LEU A 42 15.90 -5.43 23.36
N HIS A 43 15.04 -4.83 24.21
CA HIS A 43 14.77 -3.40 24.24
C HIS A 43 14.31 -2.82 22.89
N LEU A 44 13.47 -3.57 22.16
CA LEU A 44 12.98 -3.14 20.84
C LEU A 44 11.86 -2.08 20.95
N ALA A 45 11.04 -2.15 22.00
CA ALA A 45 10.03 -1.16 22.36
C ALA A 45 9.69 -1.27 23.85
N ASP A 46 8.86 -0.36 24.37
CA ASP A 46 8.31 -0.50 25.73
C ASP A 46 7.44 -1.75 25.87
N GLU A 47 7.34 -2.24 27.10
CA GLU A 47 6.69 -3.52 27.40
C GLU A 47 5.26 -3.61 26.87
N GLN A 48 4.46 -2.56 27.08
CA GLN A 48 3.09 -2.53 26.59
C GLN A 48 3.02 -2.64 25.05
N VAL A 49 3.89 -1.92 24.33
CA VAL A 49 3.95 -1.97 22.86
C VAL A 49 4.34 -3.36 22.40
N CYS A 50 5.38 -3.98 22.99
CA CYS A 50 5.79 -5.34 22.68
C CYS A 50 4.67 -6.36 22.90
N ARG A 51 3.92 -6.26 24.01
CA ARG A 51 2.80 -7.17 24.30
C ARG A 51 1.65 -6.97 23.33
N SER A 52 1.23 -5.72 23.10
CA SER A 52 0.08 -5.42 22.24
C SER A 52 0.34 -5.76 20.78
N ILE A 53 1.52 -5.43 20.25
CA ILE A 53 1.84 -5.72 18.84
C ILE A 53 1.95 -7.22 18.57
N THR A 54 2.58 -7.98 19.48
CA THR A 54 2.71 -9.44 19.31
C THR A 54 1.37 -10.15 19.40
N GLU A 55 0.47 -9.69 20.27
CA GLU A 55 -0.90 -10.20 20.36
C GLU A 55 -1.72 -9.86 19.10
N LEU A 56 -1.62 -8.62 18.60
CA LEU A 56 -2.34 -8.17 17.41
C LEU A 56 -1.92 -8.95 16.15
N PHE A 57 -0.62 -9.21 15.98
CA PHE A 57 -0.09 -9.94 14.83
C PHE A 57 -0.21 -11.46 14.95
N ARG A 58 -0.46 -12.00 16.15
CA ARG A 58 -0.37 -13.43 16.48
C ARG A 58 -1.03 -14.32 15.44
N ASP A 59 -2.35 -14.17 15.28
CA ASP A 59 -3.17 -15.14 14.56
C ASP A 59 -2.85 -15.11 13.04
N ASP A 60 -2.62 -13.93 12.47
CA ASP A 60 -2.36 -13.77 11.03
C ASP A 60 -0.92 -14.12 10.68
N PHE A 61 0.06 -13.66 11.46
CA PHE A 61 1.47 -13.90 11.18
C PHE A 61 1.86 -15.37 11.38
N ILE A 62 1.41 -16.00 12.48
CA ILE A 62 1.67 -17.42 12.72
C ILE A 62 1.01 -18.25 11.62
N ARG A 63 -0.21 -17.89 11.19
CA ARG A 63 -0.88 -18.60 10.11
C ARG A 63 -0.12 -18.47 8.78
N ALA A 64 0.31 -17.27 8.41
CA ALA A 64 1.11 -17.06 7.20
C ALA A 64 2.42 -17.85 7.26
N LEU A 65 3.06 -17.94 8.42
CA LEU A 65 4.29 -18.72 8.63
C LEU A 65 4.04 -20.24 8.50
N GLN A 66 2.92 -20.73 9.04
CA GLN A 66 2.48 -22.12 8.88
C GLN A 66 2.22 -22.47 7.41
N GLU A 67 1.55 -21.59 6.66
CA GLU A 67 1.23 -21.79 5.24
C GLU A 67 2.39 -21.48 4.28
N SER A 68 3.56 -21.11 4.81
CA SER A 68 4.76 -20.81 4.02
C SER A 68 5.97 -21.57 4.53
N LEU A 69 6.83 -20.94 5.33
CA LEU A 69 8.12 -21.48 5.76
C LEU A 69 8.00 -22.81 6.50
N LEU A 70 6.94 -23.00 7.28
CA LEU A 70 6.71 -24.22 8.04
C LEU A 70 5.83 -25.23 7.30
N TRP A 71 5.47 -24.96 6.05
CA TRP A 71 4.75 -25.89 5.21
C TRP A 71 5.64 -27.12 4.91
N PRO A 72 5.13 -28.36 4.97
CA PRO A 72 5.97 -29.56 4.90
C PRO A 72 6.88 -29.63 3.67
N SER A 73 6.39 -29.23 2.49
CA SER A 73 7.20 -29.21 1.26
C SER A 73 8.31 -28.16 1.32
N GLU A 74 8.00 -26.94 1.76
CA GLU A 74 8.94 -25.83 1.88
C GLU A 74 10.05 -26.17 2.88
N ALA A 75 9.65 -26.54 4.10
CA ALA A 75 10.57 -26.89 5.17
C ALA A 75 11.46 -28.08 4.80
N CYS A 76 10.89 -29.14 4.18
CA CYS A 76 11.71 -30.28 3.78
C CYS A 76 12.64 -29.97 2.61
N GLY A 77 12.19 -29.13 1.67
CA GLY A 77 13.02 -28.62 0.57
C GLY A 77 14.28 -27.92 1.07
N VAL A 78 14.16 -27.10 2.12
CA VAL A 78 15.29 -26.42 2.76
C VAL A 78 16.18 -27.38 3.57
N LEU A 79 15.58 -28.22 4.42
CA LEU A 79 16.33 -29.02 5.39
C LEU A 79 16.99 -30.27 4.79
N VAL A 80 16.33 -30.90 3.81
CA VAL A 80 16.76 -32.17 3.22
C VAL A 80 17.21 -32.01 1.78
N GLY A 81 16.62 -31.06 1.05
CA GLY A 81 16.95 -30.75 -0.33
C GLY A 81 15.81 -31.04 -1.32
N PRO A 82 16.03 -30.78 -2.62
CA PRO A 82 15.00 -30.77 -3.67
C PRO A 82 14.27 -32.09 -3.89
N SER A 83 14.84 -33.21 -3.44
CA SER A 83 14.21 -34.53 -3.55
C SER A 83 13.14 -34.78 -2.50
N CYS A 84 13.09 -33.98 -1.42
CA CYS A 84 12.07 -34.07 -0.38
C CYS A 84 10.93 -33.06 -0.56
N GLY A 85 11.22 -31.90 -1.17
CA GLY A 85 10.25 -30.83 -1.37
C GLY A 85 10.82 -29.71 -2.22
N LYS A 86 10.00 -28.69 -2.47
CA LYS A 86 10.38 -27.48 -3.19
C LYS A 86 10.40 -26.32 -2.20
N PHE A 87 11.41 -25.46 -2.29
CA PHE A 87 11.44 -24.18 -1.61
C PHE A 87 11.25 -23.06 -2.63
N ASP A 88 10.11 -22.37 -2.61
CA ASP A 88 9.76 -21.34 -3.59
C ASP A 88 9.21 -20.03 -3.01
N ILE A 89 9.37 -19.83 -1.70
CA ILE A 89 9.13 -18.54 -1.05
C ILE A 89 9.94 -17.45 -1.76
N TYR A 90 9.23 -16.43 -2.26
CA TYR A 90 9.77 -15.32 -3.06
C TYR A 90 10.54 -15.73 -4.33
N ALA A 91 10.26 -16.89 -4.91
CA ALA A 91 10.87 -17.32 -6.16
C ALA A 91 10.63 -16.29 -7.29
N PRO A 92 11.58 -16.12 -8.22
CA PRO A 92 11.39 -15.29 -9.40
C PRO A 92 10.22 -15.77 -10.27
N TRP A 93 9.44 -14.83 -10.78
CA TRP A 93 8.32 -15.07 -11.69
C TRP A 93 8.23 -13.94 -12.71
N ASN A 94 7.60 -14.22 -13.85
CA ASN A 94 7.46 -13.27 -14.95
C ASN A 94 5.99 -13.18 -15.40
N ILE A 95 5.55 -11.98 -15.74
CA ILE A 95 4.29 -11.73 -16.43
C ILE A 95 4.40 -12.07 -17.91
N THR A 96 3.26 -12.32 -18.55
CA THR A 96 3.20 -12.51 -20.01
C THR A 96 2.66 -11.26 -20.67
N LEU A 97 3.51 -10.60 -21.47
CA LEU A 97 3.08 -9.52 -22.36
C LEU A 97 2.39 -10.08 -23.61
N PRO A 98 1.41 -9.37 -24.18
CA PRO A 98 0.79 -9.77 -25.44
C PRO A 98 1.80 -9.70 -26.59
N LYS A 99 1.56 -10.50 -27.64
CA LYS A 99 2.40 -10.55 -28.84
C LYS A 99 2.24 -9.32 -29.76
N VAL A 100 1.41 -8.35 -29.37
CA VAL A 100 1.22 -7.10 -30.12
C VAL A 100 2.56 -6.34 -30.12
N PRO A 101 3.14 -6.02 -31.30
CA PRO A 101 4.41 -5.32 -31.39
C PRO A 101 4.35 -3.99 -30.65
N LYS A 102 5.39 -3.68 -29.87
CA LYS A 102 5.53 -2.37 -29.22
C LYS A 102 5.58 -1.28 -30.32
N PRO A 103 4.72 -0.26 -30.26
CA PRO A 103 4.75 0.82 -31.23
C PRO A 103 6.08 1.59 -31.17
N PRO A 104 6.51 2.25 -32.26
CA PRO A 104 7.67 3.12 -32.24
C PRO A 104 7.53 4.20 -31.15
N VAL A 105 8.64 4.51 -30.47
CA VAL A 105 8.67 5.56 -29.45
C VAL A 105 8.52 6.92 -30.14
N THR A 106 7.43 7.62 -29.84
CA THR A 106 7.18 8.99 -30.30
C THR A 106 7.28 9.93 -29.11
N PRO A 107 8.30 10.80 -29.05
CA PRO A 107 8.37 11.85 -28.03
C PRO A 107 7.10 12.68 -28.11
N PRO A 108 6.35 12.84 -27.01
CA PRO A 108 5.13 13.59 -27.11
C PRO A 108 5.40 15.08 -27.31
N THR A 109 4.51 15.71 -28.07
CA THR A 109 4.68 17.08 -28.53
C THR A 109 4.22 18.08 -27.47
N PRO A 110 4.97 19.15 -27.20
CA PRO A 110 4.50 20.21 -26.30
C PRO A 110 3.15 20.77 -26.74
N PRO A 111 2.26 21.12 -25.80
CA PRO A 111 1.00 21.74 -26.13
C PRO A 111 1.17 23.04 -26.90
N LYS A 112 0.19 23.34 -27.74
CA LYS A 112 0.09 24.66 -28.36
C LYS A 112 -0.27 25.68 -27.27
N PRO A 113 0.21 26.93 -27.37
CA PRO A 113 -0.22 27.99 -26.47
C PRO A 113 -1.75 28.10 -26.43
N GLY A 114 -2.32 28.10 -25.22
CA GLY A 114 -3.78 28.16 -25.00
C GLY A 114 -4.50 26.81 -25.02
N SER A 115 -3.80 25.67 -25.12
CA SER A 115 -4.42 24.35 -24.93
C SER A 115 -5.11 24.23 -23.56
N PRO A 116 -6.28 23.56 -23.45
CA PRO A 116 -6.99 23.39 -22.19
C PRO A 116 -6.15 22.63 -21.17
N GLN A 117 -6.04 23.13 -19.94
CA GLN A 117 -5.27 22.50 -18.87
C GLN A 117 -6.20 21.90 -17.82
N SER A 118 -5.90 20.68 -17.37
CA SER A 118 -6.56 20.08 -16.22
C SER A 118 -5.73 20.30 -14.95
N ARG A 119 -6.40 20.56 -13.82
CA ARG A 119 -5.80 20.70 -12.49
C ARG A 119 -6.23 19.52 -11.62
N ILE A 120 -5.25 18.74 -11.20
CA ILE A 120 -5.44 17.54 -10.39
C ILE A 120 -4.97 17.84 -8.96
N LEU A 121 -5.85 17.64 -7.97
CA LEU A 121 -5.43 17.63 -6.57
C LEU A 121 -4.84 16.25 -6.23
N PHE A 122 -3.70 16.23 -5.54
CA PHE A 122 -3.09 15.00 -5.05
C PHE A 122 -3.07 15.01 -3.52
N LEU A 123 -3.69 14.00 -2.90
CA LEU A 123 -3.74 13.80 -1.46
C LEU A 123 -3.09 12.45 -1.12
N THR A 124 -2.23 12.40 -0.12
CA THR A 124 -1.60 11.14 0.31
C THR A 124 -1.17 11.21 1.76
N ASP A 125 -1.10 10.06 2.43
CA ASP A 125 -0.49 9.91 3.75
C ASP A 125 -1.07 10.91 4.77
N ILE A 126 -2.39 10.85 4.93
CA ILE A 126 -3.14 11.75 5.83
C ILE A 126 -2.82 11.45 7.29
N HIS A 127 -2.74 10.16 7.63
CA HIS A 127 -2.52 9.64 8.98
C HIS A 127 -3.24 10.46 10.05
N TRP A 128 -4.57 10.36 10.04
CA TRP A 128 -5.38 10.96 11.07
C TRP A 128 -5.23 10.17 12.37
N ASP A 129 -4.73 10.84 13.40
CA ASP A 129 -4.69 10.33 14.76
C ASP A 129 -5.90 10.83 15.57
N GLN A 130 -6.80 9.90 15.90
CA GLN A 130 -7.97 10.18 16.74
C GLN A 130 -7.60 10.57 18.19
N GLU A 131 -6.42 10.15 18.67
CA GLU A 131 -5.94 10.35 20.04
C GLU A 131 -4.92 11.48 20.19
N TYR A 132 -4.63 12.21 19.11
CA TYR A 132 -3.74 13.38 19.17
C TYR A 132 -4.25 14.41 20.20
N GLU A 133 -3.38 14.81 21.13
CA GLU A 133 -3.69 15.74 22.20
C GLU A 133 -2.63 16.84 22.29
N ALA A 134 -3.04 18.10 22.13
CA ALA A 134 -2.11 19.23 22.25
C ALA A 134 -1.61 19.36 23.69
N GLY A 135 -0.33 19.70 23.87
CA GLY A 135 0.33 19.75 25.18
C GLY A 135 0.81 18.40 25.72
N SER A 136 0.47 17.27 25.08
CA SER A 136 1.06 15.97 25.40
C SER A 136 2.55 15.92 25.01
N SER A 137 3.28 14.93 25.49
CA SER A 137 4.70 14.75 25.16
C SER A 137 4.89 14.41 23.69
N ALA A 138 5.69 15.23 22.98
CA ALA A 138 6.17 14.91 21.63
C ALA A 138 7.43 14.02 21.64
N ASP A 139 8.06 13.89 22.81
CA ASP A 139 9.28 13.09 23.05
C ASP A 139 8.96 11.92 24.00
N CYS A 140 8.01 11.07 23.59
CA CYS A 140 7.65 9.83 24.27
C CYS A 140 8.58 8.67 23.84
N LYS A 141 8.47 7.50 24.48
CA LYS A 141 9.32 6.34 24.14
C LYS A 141 8.69 5.47 23.06
N GLU A 142 7.36 5.46 23.00
CA GLU A 142 6.52 4.72 22.06
C GLU A 142 6.79 5.15 20.61
N PRO A 143 6.52 4.29 19.60
CA PRO A 143 6.80 4.63 18.20
C PRO A 143 6.02 5.83 17.65
N LEU A 144 4.87 6.16 18.25
CA LEU A 144 4.05 7.33 17.94
C LEU A 144 3.75 8.10 19.24
N CYS A 145 3.97 9.40 19.22
CA CYS A 145 3.80 10.32 20.34
C CYS A 145 2.72 11.37 20.04
N CYS A 146 2.66 12.43 20.86
CA CYS A 146 1.66 13.51 20.76
C CYS A 146 0.22 13.06 21.03
N ARG A 147 0.06 11.94 21.75
CA ARG A 147 -1.23 11.32 22.07
C ARG A 147 -1.55 11.47 23.55
N LYS A 148 -2.81 11.23 23.91
CA LYS A 148 -3.29 11.26 25.31
C LYS A 148 -2.48 10.38 26.26
N ASP A 149 -1.99 9.25 25.78
CA ASP A 149 -1.20 8.27 26.53
C ASP A 149 0.31 8.54 26.50
N SER A 150 0.78 9.49 25.69
CA SER A 150 2.20 9.89 25.63
C SER A 150 2.71 10.58 26.90
N GLY A 151 1.81 10.86 27.85
CA GLY A 151 2.09 11.58 29.09
C GLY A 151 2.33 13.07 28.87
N PHE A 152 2.71 13.77 29.95
CA PHE A 152 3.06 15.18 29.90
C PHE A 152 4.57 15.38 29.97
N PRO A 153 5.13 16.35 29.23
CA PRO A 153 6.55 16.59 29.24
C PRO A 153 7.03 17.06 30.62
N SER A 154 8.19 16.54 31.04
CA SER A 154 8.97 17.13 32.12
C SER A 154 9.74 18.36 31.61
N TRP A 155 10.27 19.17 32.54
CA TRP A 155 11.06 20.37 32.21
C TRP A 155 12.08 20.09 31.08
N ARG A 156 12.00 20.86 29.98
CA ARG A 156 12.84 20.79 28.75
C ARG A 156 12.47 19.75 27.67
N ARG A 157 11.35 19.02 27.77
CA ARG A 157 10.84 18.20 26.64
C ARG A 157 9.85 18.97 25.77
N ARG A 158 9.71 18.57 24.50
CA ARG A 158 8.80 19.23 23.56
C ARG A 158 7.35 18.81 23.79
N GLU A 159 6.47 19.80 23.71
CA GLU A 159 5.02 19.63 23.78
C GLU A 159 4.43 19.49 22.37
N ALA A 160 3.35 18.70 22.28
CA ALA A 160 2.57 18.58 21.07
C ALA A 160 1.88 19.91 20.74
N GLY A 161 2.15 20.48 19.57
CA GLY A 161 1.49 21.68 19.07
C GLY A 161 0.02 21.46 18.74
N TYR A 162 -0.75 22.55 18.61
CA TYR A 162 -2.20 22.47 18.33
C TYR A 162 -2.52 21.85 16.96
N TRP A 163 -1.71 22.17 15.94
CA TRP A 163 -1.91 21.77 14.54
C TRP A 163 -1.12 20.52 14.12
N GLY A 164 -0.24 19.99 14.97
CA GLY A 164 0.74 18.99 14.60
C GLY A 164 2.10 19.36 15.18
N THR A 165 3.04 18.41 15.13
CA THR A 165 4.35 18.57 15.77
C THR A 165 5.44 17.90 14.97
N TYR A 166 6.57 18.59 14.84
CA TYR A 166 7.80 18.02 14.32
C TYR A 166 8.33 16.90 15.24
N GLY A 167 8.02 15.66 14.90
CA GLY A 167 8.44 14.48 15.66
C GLY A 167 7.85 13.21 15.08
N LYS A 168 7.89 12.13 15.85
CA LYS A 168 7.15 10.90 15.56
C LYS A 168 5.70 11.07 16.00
N CYS A 169 4.99 11.97 15.34
CA CYS A 169 3.61 12.35 15.64
C CYS A 169 2.81 12.46 14.34
N ASP A 170 1.56 12.02 14.41
CA ASP A 170 0.57 12.14 13.34
C ASP A 170 -0.36 13.34 13.57
N LEU A 171 -1.42 13.47 12.77
CA LEU A 171 -2.22 14.70 12.75
C LEU A 171 -3.53 14.62 13.54
N PRO A 172 -3.92 15.70 14.24
CA PRO A 172 -5.28 15.83 14.74
C PRO A 172 -6.26 16.13 13.58
N LEU A 173 -7.51 15.70 13.73
CA LEU A 173 -8.58 15.91 12.74
C LEU A 173 -8.77 17.38 12.33
N ARG A 174 -8.47 18.32 13.24
CA ARG A 174 -8.57 19.77 12.98
C ARG A 174 -7.65 20.22 11.84
N THR A 175 -6.45 19.65 11.76
CA THR A 175 -5.46 19.97 10.70
C THR A 175 -5.91 19.39 9.38
N VAL A 176 -6.41 18.14 9.38
CA VAL A 176 -6.98 17.50 8.18
C VAL A 176 -8.16 18.33 7.64
N LYS A 177 -9.07 18.80 8.50
CA LYS A 177 -10.17 19.67 8.10
C LYS A 177 -9.70 21.01 7.51
N ASN A 178 -8.73 21.65 8.17
CA ASN A 178 -8.18 22.92 7.69
C ASN A 178 -7.48 22.75 6.33
N LEU A 179 -6.76 21.65 6.12
CA LEU A 179 -6.14 21.34 4.83
C LEU A 179 -7.20 21.14 3.74
N LEU A 180 -8.25 20.36 3.99
CA LEU A 180 -9.31 20.13 3.01
C LEU A 180 -10.10 21.41 2.67
N GLU A 181 -10.32 22.28 3.65
CA GLU A 181 -10.93 23.59 3.45
C GLU A 181 -10.07 24.48 2.54
N ASN A 182 -8.76 24.57 2.80
CA ASN A 182 -7.84 25.30 1.93
C ASN A 182 -7.70 24.66 0.54
N ALA A 183 -7.73 23.34 0.45
CA ALA A 183 -7.70 22.63 -0.82
C ALA A 183 -8.93 22.96 -1.68
N ALA A 184 -10.13 23.03 -1.08
CA ALA A 184 -11.33 23.45 -1.79
C ALA A 184 -11.23 24.90 -2.31
N LEU A 185 -10.66 25.81 -1.51
CA LEU A 185 -10.43 27.21 -1.91
C LEU A 185 -9.39 27.36 -3.03
N ALA A 186 -8.39 26.48 -3.08
CA ALA A 186 -7.31 26.51 -4.08
C ALA A 186 -7.72 25.95 -5.47
N GLY A 187 -8.93 25.40 -5.59
CA GLY A 187 -9.51 24.88 -6.82
C GLY A 187 -9.82 25.97 -7.87
N PRO A 188 -10.69 25.68 -8.87
CA PRO A 188 -11.38 24.40 -9.08
C PRO A 188 -10.41 23.28 -9.47
N TRP A 189 -10.83 22.04 -9.19
CA TRP A 189 -10.12 20.81 -9.54
C TRP A 189 -10.98 19.99 -10.51
N ASP A 190 -10.38 19.47 -11.56
CA ASP A 190 -11.11 18.58 -12.49
C ASP A 190 -11.35 17.21 -11.84
N TRP A 191 -10.37 16.72 -11.07
CA TRP A 191 -10.47 15.52 -10.25
C TRP A 191 -9.37 15.46 -9.19
N VAL A 192 -9.41 14.41 -8.36
CA VAL A 192 -8.48 14.19 -7.24
C VAL A 192 -7.87 12.80 -7.32
N TYR A 193 -6.57 12.68 -7.06
CA TYR A 193 -5.91 11.43 -6.73
C TYR A 193 -5.71 11.37 -5.22
N TRP A 194 -6.10 10.27 -4.59
CA TRP A 194 -5.97 10.09 -3.15
C TRP A 194 -5.33 8.74 -2.82
N THR A 195 -4.04 8.70 -2.53
CA THR A 195 -3.26 7.45 -2.52
C THR A 195 -3.15 6.77 -1.15
N GLY A 196 -4.18 6.85 -0.32
CA GLY A 196 -4.30 6.04 0.90
C GLY A 196 -3.56 6.59 2.12
N ASP A 197 -3.30 5.68 3.07
CA ASP A 197 -2.72 5.94 4.40
C ASP A 197 -3.51 6.96 5.23
N ILE A 198 -4.70 6.50 5.63
CA ILE A 198 -5.67 7.20 6.45
C ILE A 198 -5.36 7.03 7.95
N PRO A 199 -5.15 5.80 8.46
CA PRO A 199 -4.94 5.55 9.88
C PRO A 199 -3.54 5.97 10.35
N ALA A 200 -3.43 6.42 11.59
CA ALA A 200 -2.16 6.80 12.21
C ALA A 200 -1.21 5.60 12.47
N HIS A 201 0.01 5.88 12.91
CA HIS A 201 1.08 4.90 13.19
C HIS A 201 0.98 4.22 14.58
N ASN A 202 -0.19 4.20 15.23
CA ASN A 202 -0.43 3.42 16.46
C ASN A 202 -0.64 1.92 16.19
N ILE A 203 0.24 1.34 15.38
CA ILE A 203 0.09 0.00 14.79
C ILE A 203 0.04 -1.15 15.81
N TRP A 204 0.38 -0.90 17.07
CA TRP A 204 0.28 -1.87 18.16
C TRP A 204 -1.11 -1.88 18.81
N SER A 205 -1.96 -0.90 18.53
CA SER A 205 -3.27 -0.72 19.15
C SER A 205 -4.30 -0.22 18.14
N GLN A 206 -4.53 -1.04 17.10
CA GLN A 206 -5.56 -0.80 16.09
C GLN A 206 -6.59 -1.93 16.09
N THR A 207 -7.82 -1.59 15.72
CA THR A 207 -8.91 -2.56 15.55
C THR A 207 -9.61 -2.32 14.23
N ARG A 208 -10.22 -3.35 13.64
CA ARG A 208 -10.97 -3.20 12.36
C ARG A 208 -12.02 -2.09 12.46
N ASN A 209 -12.71 -1.98 13.59
CA ASN A 209 -13.73 -0.95 13.79
C ASN A 209 -13.14 0.46 13.76
N GLN A 210 -11.94 0.66 14.32
CA GLN A 210 -11.22 1.93 14.24
C GLN A 210 -10.83 2.23 12.79
N GLN A 211 -10.18 1.31 12.07
CA GLN A 211 -9.80 1.48 10.67
C GLN A 211 -11.01 1.87 9.79
N LEU A 212 -12.14 1.16 9.96
CA LEU A 212 -13.38 1.45 9.24
C LEU A 212 -13.97 2.82 9.62
N THR A 213 -13.85 3.24 10.88
CA THR A 213 -14.32 4.55 11.32
C THR A 213 -13.48 5.65 10.68
N GLU A 214 -12.17 5.50 10.66
CA GLU A 214 -11.22 6.45 10.06
C GLU A 214 -11.43 6.57 8.55
N LEU A 215 -11.56 5.44 7.86
CA LEU A 215 -11.94 5.37 6.43
C LEU A 215 -13.21 6.18 6.15
N LYS A 216 -14.27 5.96 6.94
CA LYS A 216 -15.57 6.65 6.78
C LYS A 216 -15.45 8.13 7.01
N VAL A 217 -14.81 8.54 8.11
CA VAL A 217 -14.68 9.95 8.48
C VAL A 217 -13.90 10.72 7.43
N ILE A 218 -12.73 10.21 7.02
CA ILE A 218 -11.88 10.92 6.07
C ILE A 218 -12.50 10.93 4.66
N SER A 219 -13.05 9.81 4.18
CA SER A 219 -13.73 9.78 2.88
C SER A 219 -14.88 10.80 2.81
N ARG A 220 -15.69 10.89 3.88
CA ARG A 220 -16.81 11.84 3.96
C ARG A 220 -16.35 13.28 4.12
N LEU A 221 -15.23 13.54 4.80
CA LEU A 221 -14.66 14.89 4.88
C LEU A 221 -14.15 15.35 3.52
N ILE A 222 -13.44 14.49 2.78
CA ILE A 222 -13.00 14.77 1.42
C ILE A 222 -14.22 15.11 0.54
N HIS A 223 -15.24 14.25 0.53
CA HIS A 223 -16.47 14.49 -0.22
C HIS A 223 -17.17 15.80 0.17
N LYS A 224 -17.24 16.09 1.48
CA LYS A 224 -17.88 17.29 2.02
C LYS A 224 -17.19 18.58 1.55
N TYR A 225 -15.86 18.63 1.61
CA TYR A 225 -15.13 19.87 1.32
C TYR A 225 -14.91 20.09 -0.17
N LEU A 226 -14.65 19.03 -0.95
CA LEU A 226 -14.41 19.15 -2.39
C LEU A 226 -15.71 19.22 -3.21
N GLY A 227 -16.83 18.79 -2.62
CA GLY A 227 -18.15 18.84 -3.24
C GLY A 227 -18.48 17.61 -4.09
N PRO A 228 -19.76 17.45 -4.46
CA PRO A 228 -20.24 16.27 -5.18
C PRO A 228 -19.80 16.22 -6.65
N ASP A 229 -19.40 17.35 -7.23
CA ASP A 229 -19.05 17.46 -8.65
C ASP A 229 -17.59 17.04 -8.93
N VAL A 230 -16.75 16.90 -7.89
CA VAL A 230 -15.36 16.51 -8.02
C VAL A 230 -15.21 15.01 -7.76
N ILE A 231 -14.77 14.26 -8.78
CA ILE A 231 -14.51 12.82 -8.65
C ILE A 231 -13.15 12.61 -7.97
N VAL A 232 -13.13 11.72 -6.97
CA VAL A 232 -11.92 11.28 -6.28
C VAL A 232 -11.57 9.86 -6.72
N TYR A 233 -10.33 9.64 -7.15
CA TYR A 233 -9.81 8.33 -7.51
C TYR A 233 -8.84 7.85 -6.40
N PRO A 234 -9.33 7.10 -5.41
CA PRO A 234 -8.49 6.60 -4.33
C PRO A 234 -7.60 5.41 -4.73
N ALA A 235 -6.47 5.26 -4.06
CA ALA A 235 -5.70 4.04 -3.97
C ALA A 235 -5.58 3.60 -2.51
N ILE A 236 -5.26 2.32 -2.29
CA ILE A 236 -5.11 1.75 -0.96
C ILE A 236 -3.63 1.80 -0.57
N GLY A 237 -3.36 2.38 0.59
CA GLY A 237 -2.08 2.36 1.29
C GLY A 237 -1.95 1.21 2.27
N ASN A 238 -0.83 1.17 2.98
CA ASN A 238 -0.45 0.03 3.80
C ASN A 238 -0.94 0.11 5.24
N HIS A 239 -1.38 1.30 5.69
CA HIS A 239 -1.98 1.52 6.99
C HIS A 239 -3.49 1.28 7.04
N GLU A 240 -4.18 1.04 5.92
CA GLU A 240 -5.64 0.83 5.94
C GLU A 240 -6.07 -0.47 6.65
N SER A 241 -5.25 -1.52 6.58
CA SER A 241 -5.53 -2.81 7.20
C SER A 241 -5.01 -2.88 8.64
N THR A 242 -5.54 -3.84 9.40
CA THR A 242 -5.01 -4.19 10.72
C THR A 242 -4.94 -5.71 10.84
N PRO A 243 -3.77 -6.28 11.22
CA PRO A 243 -2.51 -5.60 11.53
C PRO A 243 -1.93 -4.80 10.34
N VAL A 244 -1.10 -3.79 10.59
CA VAL A 244 -0.50 -2.96 9.51
C VAL A 244 0.22 -3.86 8.50
N ASN A 245 0.15 -3.51 7.21
CA ASN A 245 0.67 -4.29 6.08
C ASN A 245 -0.01 -5.67 5.85
N SER A 246 -0.97 -6.09 6.67
CA SER A 246 -1.68 -7.36 6.49
C SER A 246 -2.70 -7.25 5.36
N PHE A 247 -2.27 -7.55 4.13
CA PHE A 247 -3.12 -7.62 2.94
C PHE A 247 -3.09 -9.02 2.32
N PRO A 248 -3.80 -9.99 2.94
CA PRO A 248 -3.93 -11.33 2.38
C PRO A 248 -4.49 -11.29 0.95
N PRO A 249 -3.83 -11.95 -0.03
CA PRO A 249 -4.35 -12.02 -1.39
C PRO A 249 -5.66 -12.83 -1.48
N PRO A 250 -6.39 -12.79 -2.62
CA PRO A 250 -7.72 -13.39 -2.75
C PRO A 250 -7.80 -14.90 -2.53
N PHE A 251 -6.68 -15.63 -2.48
CA PHE A 251 -6.66 -17.05 -2.09
C PHE A 251 -6.90 -17.28 -0.60
N VAL A 252 -6.75 -16.26 0.25
CA VAL A 252 -7.11 -16.30 1.67
C VAL A 252 -8.59 -15.92 1.81
N HIS A 253 -9.35 -16.76 2.48
CA HIS A 253 -10.81 -16.62 2.58
C HIS A 253 -11.29 -16.41 4.02
N GLY A 254 -12.59 -16.10 4.15
CA GLY A 254 -13.25 -15.95 5.45
C GLY A 254 -12.77 -14.70 6.21
N ASN A 255 -12.82 -14.79 7.55
CA ASN A 255 -12.59 -13.62 8.40
C ASN A 255 -11.15 -13.08 8.35
N ARG A 256 -10.16 -13.87 7.90
CA ARG A 256 -8.77 -13.41 7.72
C ARG A 256 -8.55 -12.61 6.44
N SER A 257 -9.45 -12.73 5.47
CA SER A 257 -9.36 -11.96 4.21
C SER A 257 -9.56 -10.46 4.44
N SER A 258 -9.08 -9.65 3.50
CA SER A 258 -9.30 -8.20 3.46
C SER A 258 -10.71 -7.79 3.03
N SER A 259 -11.67 -8.73 2.92
CA SER A 259 -13.03 -8.45 2.45
C SER A 259 -13.79 -7.44 3.30
N TRP A 260 -13.57 -7.41 4.62
CA TRP A 260 -14.16 -6.43 5.53
C TRP A 260 -13.76 -4.99 5.16
N LEU A 261 -12.52 -4.79 4.73
CA LEU A 261 -11.96 -3.50 4.34
C LEU A 261 -12.42 -3.12 2.94
N TYR A 262 -12.21 -4.00 1.96
CA TYR A 262 -12.55 -3.72 0.56
C TYR A 262 -14.05 -3.52 0.33
N SER A 263 -14.90 -4.21 1.10
CA SER A 263 -16.35 -4.01 1.03
C SER A 263 -16.74 -2.62 1.57
N ALA A 264 -16.17 -2.21 2.70
CA ALA A 264 -16.43 -0.89 3.27
C ALA A 264 -15.89 0.25 2.38
N MET A 265 -14.71 0.08 1.78
CA MET A 265 -14.19 1.00 0.76
C MET A 265 -15.13 1.10 -0.44
N ALA A 266 -15.63 -0.03 -0.93
CA ALA A 266 -16.55 -0.03 -2.06
C ALA A 266 -17.91 0.59 -1.74
N GLU A 267 -18.33 0.60 -0.48
CA GLU A 267 -19.51 1.34 -0.02
C GLU A 267 -19.25 2.84 0.04
N GLU A 268 -18.21 3.26 0.77
CA GLU A 268 -17.91 4.69 0.99
C GLU A 268 -17.43 5.40 -0.28
N TRP A 269 -16.75 4.70 -1.19
CA TRP A 269 -16.25 5.25 -2.46
C TRP A 269 -17.21 5.06 -3.64
N SER A 270 -18.38 4.45 -3.41
CA SER A 270 -19.42 4.29 -4.45
C SER A 270 -19.90 5.59 -5.11
N PRO A 271 -19.89 6.78 -4.46
CA PRO A 271 -20.23 8.02 -5.14
C PRO A 271 -19.24 8.43 -6.24
N TRP A 272 -18.00 7.96 -6.17
CA TRP A 272 -16.94 8.31 -7.12
C TRP A 272 -16.69 7.23 -8.18
N LEU A 273 -16.99 5.98 -7.86
CA LEU A 273 -16.54 4.83 -8.64
C LEU A 273 -17.67 4.12 -9.38
N SER A 274 -17.40 3.76 -10.63
CA SER A 274 -18.33 2.97 -11.44
C SER A 274 -18.56 1.56 -10.85
N VAL A 275 -19.69 0.94 -11.18
CA VAL A 275 -20.01 -0.43 -10.73
C VAL A 275 -18.91 -1.46 -11.09
N GLN A 276 -18.27 -1.30 -12.26
CA GLN A 276 -17.17 -2.19 -12.68
C GLN A 276 -15.89 -1.95 -11.86
N ALA A 277 -15.59 -0.69 -11.54
CA ALA A 277 -14.48 -0.35 -10.65
C ALA A 277 -14.71 -0.93 -9.25
N LEU A 278 -15.93 -0.77 -8.71
CA LEU A 278 -16.31 -1.33 -7.40
C LEU A 278 -16.22 -2.87 -7.35
N LYS A 279 -16.40 -3.57 -8.48
CA LYS A 279 -16.26 -5.04 -8.53
C LYS A 279 -14.81 -5.48 -8.36
N THR A 280 -13.87 -4.82 -9.02
CA THR A 280 -12.43 -5.12 -8.90
C THR A 280 -11.87 -4.65 -7.57
N LEU A 281 -12.33 -3.49 -7.07
CA LEU A 281 -12.03 -3.00 -5.74
C LEU A 281 -12.39 -4.03 -4.66
N ARG A 282 -13.61 -4.60 -4.69
CA ARG A 282 -14.01 -5.65 -3.72
C ARG A 282 -13.18 -6.93 -3.83
N ARG A 283 -12.66 -7.27 -5.02
CA ARG A 283 -11.85 -8.49 -5.22
C ARG A 283 -10.44 -8.33 -4.68
N GLY A 284 -9.78 -7.22 -4.98
CA GLY A 284 -8.33 -7.08 -4.76
C GLY A 284 -7.86 -5.69 -4.37
N GLY A 285 -8.75 -4.72 -4.18
CA GLY A 285 -8.36 -3.38 -3.77
C GLY A 285 -7.81 -2.49 -4.89
N PHE A 286 -7.96 -2.88 -6.15
CA PHE A 286 -7.50 -2.14 -7.33
C PHE A 286 -8.64 -2.00 -8.34
N TYR A 287 -8.58 -1.00 -9.22
CA TYR A 287 -9.60 -0.75 -10.23
C TYR A 287 -9.10 0.15 -11.36
N THR A 288 -9.90 0.28 -12.42
CA THR A 288 -9.69 1.27 -13.48
C THR A 288 -10.96 2.03 -13.82
N MET A 289 -10.83 3.28 -14.24
CA MET A 289 -11.91 4.12 -14.73
C MET A 289 -11.44 5.00 -15.89
N GLU A 290 -12.34 5.29 -16.81
CA GLU A 290 -12.16 6.39 -17.75
C GLU A 290 -12.42 7.70 -16.99
N ILE A 291 -11.46 8.62 -17.02
CA ILE A 291 -11.59 9.95 -16.40
C ILE A 291 -12.40 10.83 -17.35
N GLN A 292 -11.99 10.84 -18.61
CA GLN A 292 -12.58 11.58 -19.72
C GLN A 292 -12.23 10.88 -21.02
N PRO A 293 -12.89 11.20 -22.16
CA PRO A 293 -12.60 10.57 -23.43
C PRO A 293 -11.11 10.59 -23.78
N GLY A 294 -10.51 9.40 -23.89
CA GLY A 294 -9.09 9.22 -24.22
C GLY A 294 -8.13 9.23 -23.03
N LEU A 295 -8.60 9.38 -21.79
CA LEU A 295 -7.77 9.31 -20.58
C LEU A 295 -8.38 8.36 -19.53
N ARG A 296 -7.57 7.41 -19.08
CA ARG A 296 -7.93 6.39 -18.09
C ARG A 296 -7.04 6.50 -16.86
N VAL A 297 -7.62 6.25 -15.69
CA VAL A 297 -6.87 6.00 -14.45
C VAL A 297 -6.86 4.50 -14.14
N VAL A 298 -5.72 4.03 -13.65
CA VAL A 298 -5.55 2.72 -13.06
C VAL A 298 -5.07 2.92 -11.62
N SER A 299 -5.89 2.51 -10.66
CA SER A 299 -5.54 2.51 -9.24
C SER A 299 -5.08 1.11 -8.83
N LEU A 300 -3.82 1.00 -8.41
CA LEU A 300 -3.18 -0.25 -8.02
C LEU A 300 -3.17 -0.43 -6.50
N ASN A 301 -3.37 -1.66 -6.04
CA ASN A 301 -3.11 -2.04 -4.66
C ASN A 301 -1.64 -2.45 -4.54
N MET A 302 -0.82 -1.50 -4.09
CA MET A 302 0.63 -1.70 -3.99
C MET A 302 1.03 -2.60 -2.81
N ASN A 303 0.10 -2.94 -1.92
CA ASN A 303 0.35 -3.91 -0.84
C ASN A 303 0.67 -5.32 -1.35
N PHE A 304 0.27 -5.65 -2.58
CA PHE A 304 0.64 -6.91 -3.24
C PHE A 304 2.07 -6.92 -3.79
N CYS A 305 2.79 -5.80 -3.72
CA CYS A 305 4.21 -5.73 -4.00
C CYS A 305 5.06 -5.54 -2.73
N SER A 306 4.44 -5.21 -1.59
CA SER A 306 5.14 -4.77 -0.38
C SER A 306 6.01 -5.88 0.21
N ARG A 307 7.21 -5.49 0.67
CA ARG A 307 8.09 -6.37 1.44
C ARG A 307 7.56 -6.64 2.85
N GLU A 308 6.69 -5.77 3.33
CA GLU A 308 6.12 -5.83 4.68
C GLU A 308 4.82 -6.66 4.75
N ASN A 309 4.23 -6.97 3.59
CA ASN A 309 3.07 -7.85 3.52
C ASN A 309 3.49 -9.32 3.69
N PHE A 310 3.45 -9.79 4.93
CA PHE A 310 3.90 -11.13 5.32
C PHE A 310 3.08 -12.25 4.67
N TRP A 311 1.86 -11.99 4.17
CA TRP A 311 1.08 -12.99 3.43
C TRP A 311 1.72 -13.39 2.09
N LEU A 312 2.61 -12.57 1.55
CA LEU A 312 3.34 -12.89 0.32
C LEU A 312 4.40 -13.97 0.52
N MET A 313 4.71 -14.37 1.76
CA MET A 313 5.50 -15.58 2.02
C MET A 313 4.77 -16.84 1.52
N VAL A 314 3.43 -16.86 1.56
CA VAL A 314 2.61 -18.00 1.11
C VAL A 314 2.67 -18.12 -0.42
N ASN A 315 2.42 -17.01 -1.11
CA ASN A 315 2.63 -16.91 -2.55
C ASN A 315 2.79 -15.45 -2.96
N SER A 316 3.93 -15.13 -3.56
CA SER A 316 4.25 -13.78 -4.07
C SER A 316 4.14 -13.64 -5.58
N THR A 317 3.70 -14.68 -6.28
CA THR A 317 3.51 -14.68 -7.75
C THR A 317 2.25 -13.92 -8.10
N ASP A 318 2.42 -12.76 -8.76
CA ASP A 318 1.36 -11.81 -9.17
C ASP A 318 0.09 -11.85 -8.30
N PRO A 319 0.17 -11.44 -7.02
CA PRO A 319 -0.96 -11.60 -6.11
C PRO A 319 -2.21 -10.89 -6.65
N ALA A 320 -3.34 -11.59 -6.62
CA ALA A 320 -4.62 -11.17 -7.21
C ALA A 320 -4.64 -11.01 -8.75
N ASP A 321 -3.63 -11.54 -9.45
CA ASP A 321 -3.42 -11.37 -10.89
C ASP A 321 -3.31 -9.89 -11.31
N GLN A 322 -2.83 -9.03 -10.40
CA GLN A 322 -2.90 -7.58 -10.55
C GLN A 322 -2.05 -7.06 -11.72
N LEU A 323 -0.82 -7.54 -11.89
CA LEU A 323 0.03 -7.12 -13.01
C LEU A 323 -0.47 -7.69 -14.33
N GLN A 324 -0.95 -8.94 -14.37
CA GLN A 324 -1.54 -9.50 -15.58
C GLN A 324 -2.84 -8.76 -15.96
N TRP A 325 -3.63 -8.35 -14.98
CA TRP A 325 -4.78 -7.45 -15.18
C TRP A 325 -4.35 -6.08 -15.70
N LEU A 326 -3.29 -5.48 -15.14
CA LEU A 326 -2.74 -4.20 -15.59
C LEU A 326 -2.32 -4.27 -17.08
N VAL A 327 -1.61 -5.33 -17.48
CA VAL A 327 -1.24 -5.57 -18.89
C VAL A 327 -2.48 -5.59 -19.79
N THR A 328 -3.56 -6.25 -19.34
CA THR A 328 -4.81 -6.31 -20.09
C THR A 328 -5.45 -4.93 -20.25
N VAL A 329 -5.44 -4.12 -19.20
CA VAL A 329 -5.97 -2.75 -19.24
C VAL A 329 -5.13 -1.86 -20.15
N LEU A 330 -3.80 -1.91 -20.03
CA LEU A 330 -2.89 -1.10 -20.83
C LEU A 330 -2.93 -1.46 -22.31
N GLN A 331 -3.02 -2.75 -22.65
CA GLN A 331 -3.20 -3.17 -24.04
C GLN A 331 -4.53 -2.66 -24.60
N ALA A 332 -5.63 -2.82 -23.86
CA ALA A 332 -6.92 -2.32 -24.29
C ALA A 332 -6.95 -0.79 -24.48
N SER A 333 -6.21 -0.05 -23.65
CA SER A 333 -6.02 1.40 -23.81
C SER A 333 -5.16 1.75 -25.02
N GLU A 334 -4.05 1.03 -25.25
CA GLU A 334 -3.20 1.18 -26.45
C GLU A 334 -4.02 0.95 -27.73
N ASP A 335 -4.82 -0.11 -27.79
CA ASP A 335 -5.66 -0.46 -28.93
C ASP A 335 -6.73 0.61 -29.24
N LYS A 336 -7.17 1.35 -28.21
CA LYS A 336 -8.13 2.46 -28.31
C LYS A 336 -7.47 3.83 -28.50
N GLY A 337 -6.14 3.92 -28.42
CA GLY A 337 -5.43 5.19 -28.37
C GLY A 337 -5.65 6.01 -27.10
N GLU A 338 -6.15 5.40 -26.02
CA GLU A 338 -6.28 6.03 -24.71
C GLU A 338 -4.88 6.24 -24.10
N LYS A 339 -4.74 7.29 -23.27
CA LYS A 339 -3.61 7.43 -22.34
C LYS A 339 -4.00 7.00 -20.94
N VAL A 340 -2.99 6.60 -20.18
CA VAL A 340 -3.18 6.02 -18.84
C VAL A 340 -2.37 6.78 -17.79
N HIS A 341 -3.04 7.17 -16.72
CA HIS A 341 -2.43 7.53 -15.45
C HIS A 341 -2.49 6.34 -14.50
N ILE A 342 -1.36 6.01 -13.87
CA ILE A 342 -1.30 5.00 -12.81
C ILE A 342 -1.21 5.72 -11.47
N VAL A 343 -2.06 5.33 -10.53
CA VAL A 343 -2.02 5.79 -9.14
C VAL A 343 -1.85 4.58 -8.21
N GLY A 344 -1.07 4.74 -7.17
CA GLY A 344 -0.83 3.70 -6.17
C GLY A 344 -0.22 4.31 -4.92
N HIS A 345 -0.04 3.52 -3.86
CA HIS A 345 0.54 4.02 -2.62
C HIS A 345 2.08 3.86 -2.59
N ILE A 346 2.56 2.63 -2.36
CA ILE A 346 4.00 2.32 -2.30
C ILE A 346 4.63 2.50 -3.68
N PRO A 347 5.69 3.31 -3.83
CA PRO A 347 6.33 3.48 -5.12
C PRO A 347 7.06 2.20 -5.57
N PRO A 348 7.10 1.92 -6.89
CA PRO A 348 7.52 0.63 -7.43
C PRO A 348 8.98 0.25 -7.13
N GLY A 349 9.86 1.23 -6.90
CA GLY A 349 11.24 0.98 -6.47
C GLY A 349 11.38 0.34 -5.07
N LEU A 350 10.34 0.40 -4.22
CA LEU A 350 10.33 -0.19 -2.87
C LEU A 350 9.71 -1.59 -2.82
N CYS A 351 9.11 -2.05 -3.93
CA CYS A 351 8.46 -3.36 -4.02
C CYS A 351 9.45 -4.54 -3.90
N LEU A 352 8.90 -5.75 -3.78
CA LEU A 352 9.59 -7.02 -3.97
C LEU A 352 10.22 -7.08 -5.37
N SER A 353 11.42 -7.66 -5.47
CA SER A 353 12.25 -7.66 -6.68
C SER A 353 11.49 -8.13 -7.93
N SER A 354 10.89 -9.33 -7.89
CA SER A 354 10.16 -9.89 -9.03
C SER A 354 9.00 -8.98 -9.45
N TRP A 355 8.23 -8.45 -8.49
CA TRP A 355 7.12 -7.56 -8.79
C TRP A 355 7.60 -6.26 -9.43
N SER A 356 8.64 -5.64 -8.86
CA SER A 356 9.23 -4.39 -9.35
C SER A 356 9.78 -4.54 -10.77
N TRP A 357 10.49 -5.63 -11.06
CA TRP A 357 10.98 -5.94 -12.40
C TRP A 357 9.84 -6.13 -13.41
N ASN A 358 8.81 -6.90 -13.06
CA ASN A 358 7.65 -7.07 -13.94
C ASN A 358 6.91 -5.76 -14.19
N TYR A 359 6.74 -4.93 -13.17
CA TYR A 359 6.18 -3.59 -13.34
C TYR A 359 7.05 -2.74 -14.27
N TYR A 360 8.38 -2.74 -14.07
CA TYR A 360 9.32 -2.04 -14.93
C TYR A 360 9.24 -2.50 -16.40
N HIS A 361 9.06 -3.80 -16.63
CA HIS A 361 8.82 -4.39 -17.94
C HIS A 361 7.53 -3.91 -18.60
N ILE A 362 6.46 -3.79 -17.81
CA ILE A 362 5.18 -3.26 -18.25
C ILE A 362 5.30 -1.78 -18.63
N ILE A 363 5.95 -0.96 -17.79
CA ILE A 363 6.18 0.46 -18.10
C ILE A 363 6.99 0.62 -19.39
N ASN A 364 8.04 -0.19 -19.56
CA ASN A 364 8.82 -0.21 -20.79
C ASN A 364 7.99 -0.58 -22.02
N ARG A 365 7.13 -1.60 -21.93
CA ARG A 365 6.27 -2.01 -23.05
C ARG A 365 5.26 -0.94 -23.44
N TYR A 366 4.70 -0.24 -22.46
CA TYR A 366 3.59 0.70 -22.66
C TYR A 366 4.00 2.17 -22.50
N GLU A 367 5.26 2.51 -22.75
CA GLU A 367 5.81 3.87 -22.58
C GLU A 367 5.06 4.95 -23.39
N SER A 368 4.46 4.60 -24.53
CA SER A 368 3.66 5.54 -25.34
C SER A 368 2.21 5.69 -24.84
N THR A 369 1.74 4.79 -23.97
CA THR A 369 0.36 4.72 -23.46
C THR A 369 0.28 5.32 -22.05
N ILE A 370 1.28 5.07 -21.21
CA ILE A 370 1.35 5.59 -19.85
C ILE A 370 1.91 7.02 -19.88
N THR A 371 1.15 7.98 -19.35
CA THR A 371 1.50 9.42 -19.40
C THR A 371 1.70 10.04 -18.02
N GLY A 372 1.34 9.33 -16.96
CA GLY A 372 1.55 9.77 -15.58
C GLY A 372 1.57 8.60 -14.61
N GLN A 373 2.42 8.69 -13.60
CA GLN A 373 2.50 7.72 -12.51
C GLN A 373 2.62 8.50 -11.20
N PHE A 374 1.79 8.18 -10.21
CA PHE A 374 1.66 8.97 -9.00
C PHE A 374 1.55 8.09 -7.76
N PHE A 375 2.42 8.33 -6.78
CA PHE A 375 2.58 7.54 -5.57
C PHE A 375 2.76 8.41 -4.32
N GLY A 376 2.76 7.79 -3.14
CA GLY A 376 2.99 8.41 -1.83
C GLY A 376 3.93 7.56 -0.97
N HIS A 377 3.52 7.23 0.25
CA HIS A 377 4.17 6.28 1.18
C HIS A 377 5.48 6.75 1.81
N THR A 378 6.36 7.42 1.06
CA THR A 378 7.68 7.81 1.59
C THR A 378 7.62 9.10 2.41
N HIS A 379 6.48 9.79 2.33
CA HIS A 379 6.19 11.08 2.98
C HIS A 379 7.02 12.26 2.48
N LEU A 380 7.92 12.03 1.53
CA LEU A 380 8.83 13.03 1.00
C LEU A 380 8.44 13.44 -0.43
N ASP A 381 8.88 14.63 -0.83
CA ASP A 381 8.73 15.12 -2.21
C ASP A 381 9.90 14.59 -3.06
N GLU A 382 9.63 13.57 -3.86
CA GLU A 382 10.63 12.89 -4.67
C GLU A 382 10.04 12.29 -5.96
N PHE A 383 10.88 11.66 -6.76
CA PHE A 383 10.43 10.97 -7.98
C PHE A 383 11.34 9.79 -8.33
N GLN A 384 10.79 8.83 -9.06
CA GLN A 384 11.51 7.70 -9.63
C GLN A 384 11.50 7.78 -11.15
N MET A 385 12.68 7.72 -11.77
CA MET A 385 12.83 7.69 -13.22
C MET A 385 12.88 6.26 -13.74
N PHE A 386 12.19 6.01 -14.86
CA PHE A 386 12.23 4.77 -15.60
C PHE A 386 13.05 4.94 -16.87
N TYR A 387 13.86 3.95 -17.18
CA TYR A 387 14.74 3.91 -18.34
C TYR A 387 14.41 2.72 -19.24
N ASP A 388 14.85 2.79 -20.49
CA ASP A 388 14.79 1.68 -21.42
C ASP A 388 15.54 0.45 -20.87
N GLU A 389 14.92 -0.72 -20.91
CA GLU A 389 15.57 -1.95 -20.45
C GLU A 389 16.88 -2.33 -21.17
N PRO A 390 17.00 -2.19 -22.51
CA PRO A 390 18.18 -2.69 -23.20
C PRO A 390 19.47 -1.98 -22.80
N THR A 391 19.41 -0.67 -22.53
CA THR A 391 20.61 0.14 -22.26
C THR A 391 20.60 0.84 -20.90
N MET A 392 19.42 1.03 -20.30
CA MET A 392 19.24 1.82 -19.07
C MET A 392 19.77 3.26 -19.20
N THR A 393 19.64 3.89 -20.38
CA THR A 393 20.18 5.23 -20.63
C THR A 393 19.14 6.24 -21.07
N ARG A 394 18.07 5.81 -21.73
CA ARG A 394 17.01 6.69 -22.22
C ARG A 394 15.87 6.71 -21.21
N PRO A 395 15.59 7.87 -20.58
CA PRO A 395 14.41 8.00 -19.74
C PRO A 395 13.14 7.86 -20.58
N LEU A 396 12.17 7.10 -20.07
CA LEU A 396 10.89 6.84 -20.76
C LEU A 396 9.65 7.10 -19.90
N GLY A 397 9.85 7.38 -18.60
CA GLY A 397 8.76 7.65 -17.69
C GLY A 397 9.26 8.14 -16.35
N VAL A 398 8.36 8.78 -15.61
CA VAL A 398 8.60 9.24 -14.25
C VAL A 398 7.40 8.87 -13.38
N ALA A 399 7.68 8.45 -12.15
CA ALA A 399 6.72 8.31 -11.08
C ALA A 399 6.96 9.44 -10.07
N PHE A 400 5.97 10.31 -9.90
CA PHE A 400 6.00 11.35 -8.88
C PHE A 400 5.56 10.75 -7.55
N ILE A 401 6.34 11.03 -6.51
CA ILE A 401 6.07 10.58 -5.15
C ILE A 401 5.80 11.84 -4.35
N ALA A 402 4.54 12.05 -4.00
CA ALA A 402 4.13 13.28 -3.35
C ALA A 402 4.45 13.24 -1.84
N PRO A 403 4.79 14.39 -1.23
CA PRO A 403 5.00 14.48 0.20
C PRO A 403 3.69 14.24 0.97
N SER A 404 3.83 13.81 2.21
CA SER A 404 2.68 13.47 3.06
C SER A 404 1.91 14.69 3.55
N VAL A 405 0.62 14.48 3.81
CA VAL A 405 -0.15 15.39 4.65
C VAL A 405 0.33 15.33 6.10
N THR A 406 0.70 14.16 6.63
CA THR A 406 1.17 14.01 8.02
C THR A 406 2.51 14.70 8.30
N THR A 407 2.77 14.99 9.57
CA THR A 407 4.09 15.42 10.08
C THR A 407 5.07 14.28 10.30
N TYR A 408 4.59 13.02 10.27
CA TYR A 408 5.41 11.85 10.54
C TYR A 408 6.45 11.67 9.42
N ILE A 409 7.77 11.68 9.64
CA ILE A 409 8.47 12.08 10.86
C ILE A 409 9.19 13.40 10.61
N ASN A 410 8.94 14.36 11.50
CA ASN A 410 9.66 15.63 11.52
C ASN A 410 9.51 16.46 10.21
N LEU A 411 8.32 16.45 9.62
CA LEU A 411 7.98 17.18 8.40
C LEU A 411 6.93 18.27 8.65
N ASN A 412 6.83 19.22 7.71
CA ASN A 412 5.65 20.07 7.62
C ASN A 412 4.48 19.26 7.03
N PRO A 413 3.24 19.48 7.48
CA PRO A 413 2.08 19.01 6.73
C PRO A 413 2.09 19.63 5.33
N ALA A 414 2.20 18.80 4.29
CA ALA A 414 2.14 19.27 2.93
C ALA A 414 0.74 19.03 2.37
N GLN A 415 0.12 20.09 1.85
CA GLN A 415 -0.69 19.92 0.66
C GLN A 415 0.32 20.00 -0.49
N PRO A 416 0.49 18.97 -1.35
CA PRO A 416 1.32 19.12 -2.53
C PRO A 416 0.86 20.39 -3.24
N SER A 417 1.71 21.41 -3.24
CA SER A 417 1.47 22.65 -3.94
C SER A 417 1.10 22.23 -5.35
N CYS A 418 -0.14 22.55 -5.76
CA CYS A 418 -0.76 22.20 -7.03
C CYS A 418 0.20 21.39 -7.89
N LEU A 419 -0.03 20.09 -8.07
CA LEU A 419 0.43 19.40 -9.27
C LEU A 419 -0.27 20.13 -10.44
N ARG A 420 0.20 21.34 -10.74
CA ARG A 420 0.18 21.94 -12.06
C ARG A 420 1.09 21.01 -12.80
N LEU A 421 0.49 19.90 -13.19
CA LEU A 421 0.91 19.13 -14.31
C LEU A 421 0.75 20.08 -15.51
N GLU A 422 1.71 20.98 -15.64
CA GLU A 422 2.31 21.24 -16.94
C GLU A 422 3.19 20.03 -17.34
N LEU A 423 2.84 18.81 -16.92
CA LEU A 423 3.21 17.61 -17.66
C LEU A 423 2.54 17.78 -19.02
N CYS A 424 3.34 18.30 -19.94
CA CYS A 424 3.04 18.56 -21.32
C CYS A 424 2.84 17.24 -22.08
N TRP A 425 1.91 16.39 -21.67
CA TRP A 425 1.59 15.15 -22.36
C TRP A 425 0.12 15.20 -22.78
N TYR A 426 -0.15 15.79 -23.94
CA TYR A 426 -1.47 15.68 -24.55
C TYR A 426 -1.58 14.40 -25.35
N VAL A 427 -2.71 13.72 -25.13
CA VAL A 427 -3.39 12.96 -26.16
C VAL A 427 -3.79 14.00 -27.22
N VAL A 428 -3.13 13.96 -28.37
CA VAL A 428 -3.56 14.74 -29.53
C VAL A 428 -4.88 14.14 -30.00
N TYR A 429 -5.97 14.92 -29.94
CA TYR A 429 -7.22 14.61 -30.64
C TYR A 429 -7.02 14.68 -32.16
#